data_AF-A0A191HV98-F1
#
_entry.id   AF-A0A191HV98-F1
#
_cell.length_a   1.000
_cell.length_b   1.000
_cell.length_c   1.000
_cell.angle_alpha   90.00
_cell.angle_beta   90.00
_cell.angle_gamma   90.00
#
_symmetry.space_group_name_H-M   'P 1'
#
loop_
_entity.id
_entity.type
_entity.pdbx_description
1 polymer ?
#
loop_
_entity_poly.entity_id
_entity_poly.type
_entity_poly.pdbx_seq_one_letter_code
_entity_poly.pdbx_strand_id
1 'polypeptide(L)' 'MAIIGAGHLGGALLAYSGFGDRGFYTSAIFDADKSKIGTEIGGLIVEDISNFKTITKREK' A
#
# COMPACT_ATOMS: atom_id res chain seq x y z
N MET A 1 4.28 -7.54 0.37
CA MET A 1 4.10 -6.96 -0.99
C MET A 1 3.75 -5.49 -0.84
N ALA A 2 4.10 -4.61 -1.79
CA ALA A 2 3.73 -3.20 -1.72
C ALA A 2 2.96 -2.77 -2.97
N ILE A 3 2.01 -1.85 -2.81
CA ILE A 3 1.25 -1.24 -3.91
C ILE A 3 1.72 0.20 -4.08
N ILE A 4 1.95 0.61 -5.33
CA ILE A 4 2.27 2.00 -5.69
C ILE A 4 1.08 2.56 -6.48
N GLY A 5 0.42 3.56 -5.90
CA GLY A 5 -0.81 4.19 -6.39
C GLY A 5 -2.04 3.76 -5.59
N ALA A 6 -2.56 4.67 -4.76
CA ALA A 6 -3.80 4.55 -4.00
C ALA A 6 -5.02 5.06 -4.80
N GLY A 7 -5.09 4.66 -6.07
CA GLY A 7 -6.25 4.91 -6.93
C GLY A 7 -7.28 3.78 -6.84
N HIS A 8 -8.31 3.83 -7.69
CA HIS A 8 -9.34 2.79 -7.78
C HIS A 8 -8.74 1.38 -7.95
N LEU A 9 -7.72 1.24 -8.80
CA LEU A 9 -7.07 -0.05 -9.01
C LEU A 9 -6.25 -0.49 -7.78
N GLY A 10 -5.51 0.42 -7.15
CA GLY A 10 -4.76 0.12 -5.93
C GLY A 10 -5.68 -0.35 -4.79
N GLY A 11 -6.83 0.32 -4.63
CA GLY A 11 -7.87 -0.11 -3.69
C GLY A 11 -8.49 -1.45 -4.05
N ALA A 12 -8.77 -1.71 -5.33
CA ALA A 12 -9.30 -3.00 -5.78
C ALA A 12 -8.30 -4.15 -5.54
N LEU A 13 -6.99 -3.91 -5.71
CA LEU A 13 -5.95 -4.88 -5.43
C LEU A 13 -5.80 -5.16 -3.92
N LEU A 14 -6.00 -4.15 -3.06
CA LEU A 14 -6.05 -4.35 -1.61
C LEU A 14 -7.23 -5.20 -1.17
N ALA A 15 -8.39 -5.02 -1.80
CA ALA A 15 -9.60 -5.79 -1.49
C ALA A 15 -9.57 -7.23 -2.05
N TYR A 16 -8.59 -7.57 -2.89
CA TYR A 16 -8.52 -8.87 -3.54
C TYR A 16 -7.88 -9.93 -2.64
N SER A 17 -8.70 -10.81 -2.07
CA SER A 17 -8.28 -11.89 -1.16
C SER A 17 -7.35 -12.92 -1.80
N GLY A 18 -7.41 -13.10 -3.12
CA GLY A 18 -6.63 -14.11 -3.83
C GLY A 18 -5.10 -13.89 -3.80
N PHE A 19 -4.61 -12.73 -3.37
CA PHE A 19 -3.17 -12.57 -3.07
C PHE A 19 -2.80 -13.20 -1.73
N GLY A 20 -3.64 -13.01 -0.70
CA GLY A 20 -3.46 -13.62 0.63
C GLY A 20 -3.47 -15.14 0.56
N ASP A 21 -4.38 -15.72 -0.23
CA ASP A 21 -4.48 -17.19 -0.43
C ASP A 21 -3.22 -17.82 -1.05
N ARG A 22 -2.38 -17.00 -1.71
CA ARG A 22 -1.10 -17.41 -2.31
C ARG A 22 0.10 -17.01 -1.45
N GLY A 23 -0.12 -16.56 -0.22
CA GLY A 23 0.92 -16.13 0.71
C GLY A 23 1.47 -14.73 0.46
N PHE A 24 0.84 -13.94 -0.40
CA PHE A 24 1.24 -12.57 -0.70
C PHE A 24 0.34 -11.57 0.02
N TYR A 25 0.72 -11.19 1.24
CA TYR A 25 0.06 -10.11 1.95
C TYR A 25 0.64 -8.75 1.54
N THR A 26 -0.24 -7.78 1.32
CA THR A 26 0.17 -6.39 1.12
C THR A 26 0.53 -5.79 2.47
N SER A 27 1.76 -5.29 2.59
CA SER A 27 2.31 -4.71 3.83
C SER A 27 2.44 -3.20 3.75
N ALA A 28 2.38 -2.60 2.56
CA ALA A 28 2.45 -1.16 2.38
C ALA A 28 1.72 -0.69 1.12
N ILE A 29 1.21 0.54 1.16
CA ILE A 29 0.66 1.26 0.00
C ILE A 29 1.25 2.66 -0.04
N PHE A 30 1.67 3.11 -1.22
CA PHE A 30 2.30 4.40 -1.44
C PHE A 30 1.52 5.22 -2.48
N ASP A 31 1.49 6.54 -2.35
CA ASP A 31 1.01 7.46 -3.39
C ASP A 31 1.88 8.73 -3.41
N ALA A 32 1.82 9.50 -4.50
CA ALA A 32 2.43 10.81 -4.63
C ALA A 32 1.43 11.96 -4.36
N ASP A 33 0.13 11.65 -4.41
CA ASP A 33 -0.94 12.62 -4.13
C ASP A 33 -1.01 12.93 -2.62
N LYS A 34 -0.64 14.17 -2.26
CA LYS A 34 -0.68 14.68 -0.89
C LYS A 34 -2.05 14.63 -0.24
N SER A 35 -3.13 14.65 -1.03
CA SER A 35 -4.49 14.53 -0.48
C SER A 35 -4.81 13.12 0.03
N LYS A 36 -4.08 12.11 -0.45
CA LYS A 36 -4.26 10.71 -0.08
C LYS A 36 -3.27 10.24 0.97
N ILE A 37 -2.08 10.84 1.02
CA ILE A 37 -1.06 10.48 2.01
C ILE A 37 -1.64 10.66 3.42
N GLY A 38 -1.47 9.64 4.27
CA GLY A 38 -2.04 9.58 5.63
C GLY A 38 -3.47 9.05 5.71
N THR A 39 -4.16 8.83 4.58
CA THR A 39 -5.46 8.16 4.57
C THR A 39 -5.30 6.64 4.74
N GLU A 40 -6.36 5.97 5.19
CA GLU A 40 -6.38 4.52 5.36
C GLU A 40 -7.17 3.85 4.23
N ILE A 41 -6.58 2.83 3.60
CA ILE A 41 -7.25 1.97 2.61
C ILE A 41 -6.95 0.51 2.96
N GLY A 42 -8.00 -0.28 3.20
CA GLY A 42 -7.86 -1.71 3.48
C GLY A 42 -7.00 -2.01 4.72
N GLY A 43 -7.06 -1.16 5.75
CA GLY A 43 -6.28 -1.33 6.98
C GLY A 43 -4.82 -0.85 6.90
N LEU A 44 -4.39 -0.30 5.76
CA LEU A 44 -3.04 0.24 5.58
C LEU A 44 -3.09 1.75 5.39
N ILE A 45 -2.13 2.44 6.00
CA ILE A 45 -1.92 3.88 5.80
C ILE A 45 -1.20 4.10 4.46
N VAL A 46 -1.70 5.07 3.68
CA VAL A 46 -1.05 5.52 2.44
C VAL A 46 0.18 6.35 2.79
N GLU A 47 1.35 5.80 2.49
CA GLU A 47 2.64 6.42 2.70
C GLU A 47 3.06 7.29 1.52
N ASP A 48 3.87 8.31 1.79
CA ASP A 48 4.51 9.09 0.73
C ASP A 48 5.55 8.23 0.00
N ILE A 49 5.46 8.15 -1.33
CA ILE A 49 6.41 7.38 -2.16
C ILE A 49 7.87 7.85 -1.99
N SER A 50 8.10 9.11 -1.63
CA SER A 50 9.45 9.62 -1.33
C SER A 50 10.09 8.93 -0.12
N ASN A 51 9.29 8.40 0.80
CA ASN A 51 9.73 7.66 1.99
C ASN A 51 9.97 6.17 1.73
N PHE A 52 9.81 5.70 0.48
CA PHE A 52 9.90 4.27 0.12
C PHE A 52 11.14 3.57 0.69
N LYS A 53 12.33 4.18 0.60
CA LYS A 53 13.59 3.58 1.11
C LYS A 53 13.60 3.40 2.63
N THR A 54 12.89 4.26 3.35
CA THR A 54 12.81 4.22 4.82
C THR A 54 11.79 3.17 5.25
N ILE A 55 10.61 3.18 4.62
CA ILE A 55 9.51 2.28 4.95
C ILE A 55 9.85 0.81 4.62
N THR A 56 10.46 0.55 3.46
CA THR A 56 10.84 -0.81 3.05
C THR A 56 11.88 -1.49 3.95
N LYS A 57 12.60 -0.73 4.79
CA LYS A 57 13.53 -1.29 5.78
C LYS A 57 12.87 -1.65 7.11
N ARG A 58 11.67 -1.12 7.39
CA ARG A 58 10.93 -1.31 8.64
C ARG A 58 10.18 -2.65 8.66
N GLU A 59 9.66 -3.05 7.51
CA GLU A 59 8.80 -4.23 7.30
C GLU A 59 9.58 -5.53 7.06
N LYS A 60 10.65 -5.78 7.83
CA LYS A 60 11.55 -6.92 7.60
C LYS A 60 11.09 -8.23 8.25
#